data_AF-A0A452IEZ2-F1
#
_entry.id   AF-A0A452IEZ2-F1
#
_cell.length_a   1.000
_cell.length_b   1.000
_cell.length_c   1.000
_cell.angle_alpha   90.00
_cell.angle_beta   90.00
_cell.angle_gamma   90.00
#
_symmetry.space_group_name_H-M   'P 1'
#
loop_
_entity.id
_entity.type
_entity.pdbx_description
1 polymer ?
#
loop_
_entity_poly.entity_id
_entity_poly.type
_entity_poly.pdbx_seq_one_letter_code
_entity_poly.pdbx_strand_id
1 'polypeptide(L)'
;MERMIICCLFFFCSSMLLSAAAPTKLRYKELVKTVIELKKIVKVKDVELLNTPEDSESKCLSSTFNCFQNASLHLEPANSQSSRNFDVMITRLRRPIIIDTITDNCSPCESYAKEAPRQFLDSFLSLLQEVINIHCS
;
A
#
# COMPACT_ATOMS: atom_id res chain seq x y z
N MET A 1 18.67 -53.62 -16.83
CA MET A 1 19.21 -52.74 -15.77
C MET A 1 19.32 -51.32 -16.33
N GLU A 2 18.31 -50.56 -16.74
CA GLU A 2 16.92 -50.29 -16.28
C GLU A 2 16.77 -49.67 -14.88
N ARG A 3 17.86 -49.19 -14.27
CA ARG A 3 17.78 -48.50 -12.96
C ARG A 3 18.70 -47.29 -12.81
N MET A 4 19.06 -46.62 -13.90
CA MET A 4 19.91 -45.42 -13.83
C MET A 4 19.32 -44.21 -14.57
N ILE A 5 17.99 -44.09 -14.61
CA ILE A 5 17.29 -42.91 -15.14
C ILE A 5 16.13 -42.50 -14.21
N ILE A 6 16.34 -42.58 -12.89
CA ILE A 6 15.34 -42.14 -11.88
C ILE A 6 15.92 -41.11 -10.89
N CYS A 7 17.19 -40.72 -11.03
CA CYS A 7 17.79 -39.72 -10.13
C CYS A 7 17.90 -38.30 -10.71
N CYS A 8 17.64 -38.10 -12.01
CA CYS A 8 17.76 -36.77 -12.63
C CYS A 8 16.45 -35.97 -12.68
N LEU A 9 15.32 -36.57 -12.30
CA LEU A 9 14.03 -35.86 -12.20
C LEU A 9 13.75 -35.32 -10.78
N PHE A 10 14.69 -35.41 -9.85
CA PHE A 10 14.45 -35.11 -8.43
C PHE A 10 15.44 -34.14 -7.76
N PHE A 11 16.20 -33.34 -8.50
CA PHE A 11 17.01 -32.29 -7.86
C PHE A 11 17.19 -31.01 -8.68
N PHE A 12 16.09 -30.48 -9.23
CA PHE A 12 15.95 -29.01 -9.27
C PHE A 12 15.43 -28.53 -7.91
N CYS A 13 16.21 -28.83 -6.87
CA CYS A 13 16.10 -28.18 -5.57
C CYS A 13 16.95 -26.89 -5.63
N SER A 14 16.73 -26.07 -6.65
CA SER A 14 17.06 -24.65 -6.56
C SER A 14 15.92 -24.03 -5.79
N SER A 15 15.99 -24.15 -4.47
CA SER A 15 15.29 -23.26 -3.57
C SER A 15 15.75 -21.84 -3.92
N MET A 16 15.02 -21.20 -4.84
CA MET A 16 14.79 -19.77 -4.69
C MET A 16 14.08 -19.67 -3.34
N LEU A 17 14.88 -19.46 -2.28
CA LEU A 17 14.46 -18.65 -1.15
C LEU A 17 14.12 -17.29 -1.74
N LEU A 18 12.94 -17.20 -2.33
CA LEU A 18 12.30 -15.94 -2.65
C LEU A 18 12.01 -15.36 -1.27
N SER A 19 12.96 -14.57 -0.76
CA SER A 19 12.81 -13.90 0.51
C SER A 19 11.48 -13.14 0.44
N ALA A 20 10.51 -13.49 1.28
CA ALA A 20 9.20 -12.85 1.26
C ALA A 20 9.29 -11.33 1.46
N ALA A 21 10.42 -10.84 1.97
CA ALA A 21 10.77 -9.41 2.07
C ALA A 21 10.96 -8.70 0.71
N ALA A 22 11.56 -9.36 -0.30
CA ALA A 22 11.82 -8.72 -1.60
C ALA A 22 10.53 -8.40 -2.40
N PRO A 23 9.52 -9.30 -2.48
CA PRO A 23 8.21 -8.98 -3.03
C PRO A 23 7.52 -7.82 -2.32
N THR A 24 7.60 -7.76 -0.99
CA THR A 24 6.91 -6.73 -0.17
C THR A 24 7.53 -5.35 -0.37
N LYS A 25 8.88 -5.25 -0.41
CA LYS A 25 9.58 -3.98 -0.71
C LYS A 25 9.23 -3.41 -2.08
N LEU A 26 9.17 -4.27 -3.10
CA LEU A 26 8.77 -3.86 -4.45
C LEU A 26 7.34 -3.34 -4.47
N ARG A 27 6.42 -4.00 -3.76
CA ARG A 27 5.04 -3.54 -3.64
C ARG A 27 4.92 -2.16 -2.98
N TYR A 28 5.61 -1.90 -1.87
CA TYR A 28 5.55 -0.56 -1.26
C TYR A 28 6.09 0.52 -2.18
N LYS A 29 7.17 0.25 -2.93
CA LYS A 29 7.68 1.18 -3.95
C LYS A 29 6.68 1.42 -5.09
N GLU A 30 5.93 0.40 -5.50
CA GLU A 30 4.85 0.55 -6.48
C GLU A 30 3.71 1.42 -5.94
N LEU A 31 3.37 1.27 -4.67
CA LEU A 31 2.36 2.11 -4.01
C LEU A 31 2.82 3.58 -3.93
N VAL A 32 4.07 3.84 -3.55
CA VAL A 32 4.64 5.20 -3.56
C VAL A 32 4.49 5.86 -4.92
N LYS A 33 4.86 5.15 -6.00
CA LYS A 33 4.69 5.65 -7.37
C LYS A 33 3.21 5.90 -7.69
N THR A 34 2.33 5.00 -7.27
CA THR A 34 0.88 5.11 -7.50
C THR A 34 0.31 6.35 -6.82
N VAL A 35 0.69 6.62 -5.56
CA VAL A 35 0.24 7.81 -4.82
C VAL A 35 0.76 9.10 -5.47
N ILE A 36 2.03 9.11 -5.91
CA ILE A 36 2.61 10.26 -6.65
C ILE A 36 1.82 10.56 -7.93
N GLU A 37 1.45 9.54 -8.70
CA GLU A 37 0.67 9.73 -9.93
C GLU A 37 -0.77 10.15 -9.63
N LEU A 38 -1.41 9.58 -8.60
CA LEU A 38 -2.75 9.99 -8.15
C LEU A 38 -2.81 11.46 -7.78
N LYS A 39 -1.80 11.98 -7.08
CA LYS A 39 -1.73 13.38 -6.67
C LYS A 39 -1.83 14.36 -7.84
N LYS A 40 -1.36 13.96 -9.03
CA LYS A 40 -1.42 14.78 -10.25
C LYS A 40 -2.82 14.84 -10.86
N ILE A 41 -3.61 13.79 -10.68
CA ILE A 41 -4.89 13.61 -11.37
C ILE A 41 -6.11 13.64 -10.46
N VAL A 42 -5.92 13.82 -9.15
CA VAL A 42 -7.03 13.92 -8.18
C VAL A 42 -7.72 15.28 -8.27
N LYS A 43 -9.04 15.27 -8.11
CA LYS A 43 -9.87 16.46 -7.96
C LYS A 43 -9.56 17.15 -6.64
N VAL A 44 -9.52 18.48 -6.64
CA VAL A 44 -9.08 19.29 -5.48
C VAL A 44 -10.09 20.33 -5.01
N LYS A 45 -11.15 20.55 -5.77
CA LYS A 45 -12.22 21.50 -5.45
C LYS A 45 -13.53 20.75 -5.32
N ASP A 46 -14.37 21.18 -4.39
CA ASP A 46 -15.70 20.62 -4.17
C ASP A 46 -15.64 19.09 -3.99
N VAL A 47 -14.78 18.67 -3.05
CA VAL A 47 -14.44 17.27 -2.74
C VAL A 47 -14.56 17.03 -1.24
N GLU A 48 -14.88 15.80 -0.88
CA GLU A 48 -14.90 15.35 0.51
C GLU A 48 -13.50 15.43 1.13
N LEU A 49 -13.43 15.86 2.40
CA LEU A 49 -12.21 15.76 3.20
C LEU A 49 -12.07 14.35 3.75
N LEU A 50 -10.85 13.80 3.70
CA LEU A 50 -10.56 12.40 3.97
C LEU A 50 -9.94 12.24 5.34
N ASN A 51 -10.33 11.21 6.09
CA ASN A 51 -9.69 10.89 7.37
C ASN A 51 -8.21 10.57 7.15
N THR A 52 -7.34 11.36 7.77
CA THR A 52 -5.89 11.21 7.73
C THR A 52 -5.39 10.92 9.15
N PRO A 53 -5.01 9.66 9.45
CA PRO A 53 -4.28 9.37 10.67
C PRO A 53 -2.96 10.14 10.72
N GLU A 54 -2.67 10.78 11.85
CA GLU A 54 -1.35 11.34 12.13
C GLU A 54 -0.31 10.23 12.33
N ASP A 55 0.97 10.58 12.17
CA ASP A 55 2.13 9.69 12.28
C ASP A 55 1.92 8.65 13.38
N SER A 56 1.72 7.40 12.95
CA SER A 56 1.31 6.36 13.88
C SER A 56 2.53 5.82 14.61
N GLU A 57 2.45 5.76 15.94
CA GLU A 57 3.34 4.89 16.69
C GLU A 57 3.32 3.50 16.06
N SER A 58 4.49 2.86 15.92
CA SER A 58 4.68 1.60 15.16
C SER A 58 3.67 0.48 15.45
N LYS A 59 3.03 0.50 16.63
CA LYS A 59 1.95 -0.40 17.05
C LYS A 59 0.65 -0.28 16.23
N CYS A 60 0.40 0.84 15.56
CA CYS A 60 -0.83 1.06 14.78
C CYS A 60 -0.60 1.10 13.27
N LEU A 61 0.58 0.71 12.79
CA LEU A 61 0.95 0.84 11.38
C LEU A 61 -0.04 0.13 10.44
N SER A 62 -0.47 -1.09 10.78
CA SER A 62 -1.45 -1.86 9.99
C SER A 62 -2.84 -1.20 9.95
N SER A 63 -3.35 -0.73 11.08
CA SER A 63 -4.66 -0.07 11.15
C SER A 63 -4.65 1.30 10.47
N THR A 64 -3.56 2.08 10.64
CA THR A 64 -3.32 3.33 9.94
C THR A 64 -3.27 3.11 8.42
N PHE A 65 -2.52 2.12 7.96
CA PHE A 65 -2.44 1.78 6.54
C PHE A 65 -3.82 1.43 5.95
N ASN A 66 -4.59 0.59 6.65
CA ASN A 66 -5.96 0.26 6.23
C ASN A 66 -6.88 1.48 6.19
N CYS A 67 -6.74 2.42 7.14
CA CYS A 67 -7.50 3.67 7.12
C CYS A 67 -7.20 4.48 5.85
N PHE A 68 -5.93 4.64 5.47
CA PHE A 68 -5.56 5.28 4.20
C PHE A 68 -6.11 4.53 2.98
N GLN A 69 -6.06 3.19 2.95
CA GLN A 69 -6.62 2.40 1.84
C GLN A 69 -8.12 2.61 1.67
N ASN A 70 -8.86 2.66 2.79
CA ASN A 70 -10.32 2.84 2.78
C ASN A 70 -10.69 4.28 2.42
N ALA A 71 -10.04 5.28 3.03
CA ALA A 71 -10.26 6.68 2.72
C ALA A 71 -9.96 6.98 1.24
N SER A 72 -8.97 6.32 0.63
CA SER A 72 -8.65 6.47 -0.80
C SER A 72 -9.83 6.17 -1.74
N LEU A 73 -10.85 5.42 -1.31
CA LEU A 73 -12.06 5.15 -2.10
C LEU A 73 -12.93 6.39 -2.33
N HIS A 74 -12.78 7.41 -1.49
CA HIS A 74 -13.51 8.68 -1.58
C HIS A 74 -12.80 9.71 -2.47
N LEU A 75 -11.63 9.36 -3.02
CA LEU A 75 -10.94 10.23 -3.98
C LEU A 75 -11.69 10.23 -5.31
N GLU A 76 -11.69 11.39 -5.96
CA GLU A 76 -12.28 11.57 -7.29
C GLU A 76 -11.22 11.99 -8.33
N PRO A 77 -11.32 11.55 -9.59
CA PRO A 77 -10.47 12.06 -10.66
C PRO A 77 -10.84 13.49 -11.02
N ALA A 78 -9.85 14.31 -11.38
CA ALA A 78 -10.04 15.71 -11.76
C ALA A 78 -10.82 15.87 -13.07
N ASN A 79 -10.76 14.87 -13.96
CA ASN A 79 -11.48 14.86 -15.24
C ASN A 79 -11.76 13.43 -15.70
N SER A 80 -12.75 13.29 -16.59
CA SER A 80 -13.18 11.99 -17.14
C SER A 80 -12.10 11.28 -17.97
N GLN A 81 -11.24 12.02 -18.66
CA GLN A 81 -10.16 11.45 -19.47
C GLN A 81 -9.16 10.64 -18.62
N SER A 82 -8.99 11.02 -17.36
CA SER A 82 -8.12 10.33 -16.41
C SER A 82 -8.79 9.18 -15.63
N SER A 83 -10.11 8.98 -15.75
CA SER A 83 -10.86 8.08 -14.86
C SER A 83 -10.39 6.62 -14.93
N ARG A 84 -10.13 6.10 -16.14
CA ARG A 84 -9.68 4.71 -16.28
C ARG A 84 -8.34 4.46 -15.58
N ASN A 85 -7.40 5.40 -15.69
CA ASN A 85 -6.11 5.29 -15.02
C ASN A 85 -6.27 5.49 -13.51
N PHE A 86 -7.15 6.39 -13.11
CA PHE A 86 -7.51 6.63 -11.71
C PHE A 86 -8.05 5.36 -11.04
N ASP A 87 -9.05 4.68 -11.62
CA ASP A 87 -9.67 3.48 -11.07
C ASP A 87 -8.66 2.34 -10.91
N VAL A 88 -7.74 2.19 -11.88
CA VAL A 88 -6.64 1.23 -11.82
C VAL A 88 -5.70 1.56 -10.66
N MET A 89 -5.41 2.84 -10.42
CA MET A 89 -4.55 3.26 -9.32
C MET A 89 -5.21 3.09 -7.95
N ILE A 90 -6.50 3.43 -7.79
CA ILE A 90 -7.26 3.14 -6.58
C ILE A 90 -7.31 1.64 -6.30
N THR A 91 -7.55 0.84 -7.34
CA THR A 91 -7.54 -0.64 -7.22
C THR A 91 -6.20 -1.17 -6.75
N ARG A 92 -5.08 -0.58 -7.21
CA ARG A 92 -3.74 -0.96 -6.75
C ARG A 92 -3.52 -0.55 -5.29
N LEU A 93 -3.92 0.66 -4.90
CA LEU A 93 -3.79 1.14 -3.52
C LEU A 93 -4.55 0.27 -2.53
N ARG A 94 -5.75 -0.21 -2.87
CA ARG A 94 -6.60 -1.02 -2.00
C ARG A 94 -6.11 -2.46 -1.80
N ARG A 95 -5.09 -2.92 -2.53
CA ARG A 95 -4.66 -4.32 -2.42
C ARG A 95 -4.15 -4.57 -0.99
N PRO A 96 -4.69 -5.58 -0.29
CA PRO A 96 -4.23 -5.91 1.05
C PRO A 96 -2.73 -6.19 1.06
N ILE A 97 -2.05 -5.65 2.07
CA ILE A 97 -0.65 -5.94 2.36
C ILE A 97 -0.57 -6.43 3.80
N ILE A 98 0.22 -7.47 4.01
CA ILE A 98 0.46 -8.01 5.35
C ILE A 98 1.50 -7.11 6.02
N ILE A 99 1.07 -6.38 7.05
CA ILE A 99 1.90 -5.58 7.93
C ILE A 99 1.85 -6.26 9.29
N ASP A 100 2.90 -7.03 9.61
CA ASP A 100 3.00 -7.76 10.89
C ASP A 100 3.28 -6.77 12.02
N THR A 101 2.21 -6.24 12.62
CA THR A 101 2.27 -5.35 13.80
C THR A 101 1.18 -5.74 14.79
N ILE A 102 1.48 -5.62 16.09
CA ILE A 102 0.52 -5.86 17.16
C ILE A 102 -0.42 -4.67 17.22
N THR A 103 -1.66 -4.84 16.75
CA THR A 103 -2.68 -3.79 16.79
C THR A 103 -3.37 -3.77 18.16
N ASP A 104 -2.79 -3.04 19.12
CA ASP A 104 -3.41 -2.81 20.43
C ASP A 104 -3.74 -1.33 20.62
N ASN A 105 -4.98 -1.04 21.03
CA ASN A 105 -5.47 0.29 21.42
C ASN A 105 -5.29 1.40 20.34
N CYS A 106 -5.56 1.09 19.07
CA CYS A 106 -5.57 2.09 17.99
C CYS A 106 -6.92 2.79 17.87
N SER A 107 -6.91 4.09 17.61
CA SER A 107 -8.13 4.88 17.38
C SER A 107 -8.81 4.47 16.06
N PRO A 108 -10.16 4.49 16.00
CA PRO A 108 -10.88 4.18 14.76
C PRO A 108 -10.59 5.23 13.68
N CYS A 109 -10.65 4.82 12.40
CA CYS A 109 -10.30 5.66 11.26
C CYS A 109 -11.11 6.97 11.22
N GLU A 110 -12.38 6.90 11.61
CA GLU A 110 -13.34 8.00 11.59
C GLU A 110 -13.08 9.05 12.68
N SER A 111 -12.20 8.76 13.64
CA SER A 111 -11.83 9.70 14.70
C SER A 111 -10.69 10.65 14.32
N TYR A 112 -9.95 10.34 13.24
CA TYR A 112 -8.82 11.16 12.82
C TYR A 112 -9.26 12.45 12.14
N ALA A 113 -8.37 13.45 12.16
CA ALA A 113 -8.59 14.70 11.47
C ALA A 113 -8.76 14.45 9.96
N LYS A 114 -9.54 15.32 9.32
CA LYS A 114 -9.79 15.23 7.88
C LYS A 114 -8.93 16.22 7.11
N GLU A 115 -8.36 15.77 6.01
CA GLU A 115 -7.54 16.59 5.12
C GLU A 115 -8.09 16.62 3.69
N ALA A 116 -7.71 17.65 2.93
CA ALA A 116 -8.01 17.71 1.51
C ALA A 116 -7.21 16.64 0.74
N PRO A 117 -7.68 16.20 -0.44
CA PRO A 117 -7.10 15.06 -1.17
C PRO A 117 -5.59 15.13 -1.40
N ARG A 118 -5.02 16.32 -1.62
CA ARG A 118 -3.58 16.47 -1.83
C ARG A 118 -2.77 16.29 -0.55
N GLN A 119 -3.22 16.87 0.55
CA GLN A 119 -2.60 16.69 1.86
C GLN A 119 -2.72 15.23 2.33
N PHE A 120 -3.91 14.64 2.17
CA PHE A 120 -4.14 13.22 2.46
C PHE A 120 -3.14 12.31 1.72
N LEU A 121 -2.92 12.55 0.42
CA LEU A 121 -1.94 11.78 -0.36
C LEU A 121 -0.49 12.04 0.06
N ASP A 122 -0.16 13.24 0.57
CA ASP A 122 1.16 13.53 1.14
C ASP A 122 1.39 12.75 2.44
N SER A 123 0.41 12.73 3.34
CA SER A 123 0.44 11.94 4.57
C SER A 123 0.54 10.44 4.27
N PHE A 124 -0.16 9.95 3.24
CA PHE A 124 -0.03 8.55 2.81
C PHE A 124 1.36 8.23 2.25
N LEU A 125 2.01 9.17 1.56
CA LEU A 125 3.40 9.00 1.10
C LEU A 125 4.36 8.87 2.29
N SER A 126 4.20 9.71 3.31
CA SER A 126 5.01 9.66 4.53
C SER A 126 4.88 8.29 5.21
N LEU A 127 3.65 7.80 5.39
CA LEU A 127 3.41 6.47 5.95
C LEU A 127 4.10 5.36 5.12
N LEU A 128 3.95 5.39 3.78
CA LEU A 128 4.59 4.40 2.92
C LEU A 128 6.11 4.41 3.05
N GLN A 129 6.72 5.58 3.22
CA GLN A 129 8.15 5.70 3.46
C GLN A 129 8.55 5.13 4.82
N GLU A 130 7.76 5.41 5.86
CA GLU A 130 7.96 4.83 7.19
C GLU A 130 7.88 3.30 7.16
N VAL A 131 6.85 2.73 6.53
CA VAL A 131 6.68 1.27 6.37
C VAL A 131 7.89 0.66 5.65
N ILE A 132 8.39 1.31 4.60
CA ILE A 132 9.61 0.87 3.90
C ILE A 132 10.82 0.92 4.85
N ASN A 133 10.97 1.98 5.64
CA ASN A 133 12.08 2.12 6.57
C ASN A 133 12.04 1.07 7.70
N ILE A 134 10.85 0.73 8.23
CA ILE A 134 10.68 -0.25 9.30
C ILE A 134 10.85 -1.68 8.78
N HIS A 135 10.21 -2.03 7.66
CA HIS A 135 10.10 -3.43 7.21
C HIS A 135 11.09 -3.82 6.10
N CYS A 136 11.81 -2.87 5.50
CA CYS A 136 12.67 -3.13 4.34
C CYS A 136 14.10 -2.61 4.49
N SER A 137 14.51 -2.15 5.67
CA SER A 137 15.89 -1.78 5.99
C SER A 137 16.75 -2.98 6.31
#